data_AF-A0A9R0AWE9-F1
#
_entry.id   AF-A0A9R0AWE9-F1
#
_cell.length_a   1.000
_cell.length_b   1.000
_cell.length_c   1.000
_cell.angle_alpha   90.00
_cell.angle_beta   90.00
_cell.angle_gamma   90.00
#
_symmetry.space_group_name_H-M   'P 1'
#
loop_
_entity.id
_entity.type
_entity.pdbx_description
1 polymer ?
#
loop_
_entity_poly.entity_id
_entity_poly.type
_entity_poly.pdbx_seq_one_letter_code
_entity_poly.pdbx_strand_id
1 'polypeptide(L)'
;MASPLMLVFLTALPGVLCCQSSFIDLESKGSNKSSIRFLVLGDWGGLPYPPYITPIEKATARMMAKTASQMGADFILALGDNFYYKGVTDVNDPRFQVTFEDVYTQDSLNIPWYVIAGNHDHAGNVLAQIEYSQKSKRCCARNFPYYYYEMNFRIPQNGQHSDHHHAGHGGCCVETSDDFLDQQPKAPRSGVQANRQLLWLRNAWAMSKADYLLVAWPLSGMVHILRMGQPTVY
;
A
#
# COMPACT_ATOMS: atom_id res chain seq x y z
N MET A 1 -11.75 62.98 -31.11
CA MET A 1 -10.48 62.26 -30.88
C MET A 1 -10.83 61.03 -30.04
N ALA A 2 -10.65 59.83 -30.61
CA ALA A 2 -11.08 58.58 -30.01
C ALA A 2 -10.10 58.14 -28.90
N SER A 3 -10.64 57.71 -27.76
CA SER A 3 -9.89 57.02 -26.70
C SER A 3 -10.08 55.51 -26.89
N PRO A 4 -9.02 54.68 -26.97
CA PRO A 4 -9.19 53.25 -27.01
C PRO A 4 -9.37 52.70 -25.59
N LEU A 5 -10.48 51.99 -25.36
CA LEU A 5 -10.61 51.11 -24.19
C LEU A 5 -9.50 50.03 -24.28
N MET A 6 -8.59 50.04 -23.32
CA MET A 6 -7.61 48.97 -23.16
C MET A 6 -8.31 47.80 -22.44
N LEU A 7 -8.71 46.79 -23.22
CA LEU A 7 -9.28 45.55 -22.68
C LEU A 7 -8.12 44.65 -22.20
N VAL A 8 -7.93 44.57 -20.88
CA VAL A 8 -6.96 43.64 -20.28
C VAL A 8 -7.58 42.24 -20.28
N PHE A 9 -7.14 41.37 -21.18
CA PHE A 9 -7.42 39.94 -21.09
C PHE A 9 -6.53 39.33 -20.00
N LEU A 10 -7.09 39.09 -18.81
CA LEU A 10 -6.50 38.14 -17.87
C LEU A 10 -6.73 36.73 -18.43
N THR A 11 -5.74 36.20 -19.15
CA THR A 11 -5.71 34.77 -19.46
C THR A 11 -5.39 34.04 -18.16
N ALA A 12 -6.43 33.60 -17.47
CA ALA A 12 -6.30 32.58 -16.43
C ALA A 12 -5.82 31.30 -17.11
N LEU A 13 -4.51 31.08 -17.13
CA LEU A 13 -3.93 29.76 -17.40
C LEU A 13 -4.55 28.81 -16.38
N PRO A 14 -5.30 27.77 -16.78
CA PRO A 14 -5.68 26.73 -15.87
C PRO A 14 -4.38 26.03 -15.51
N GLY A 15 -3.84 26.37 -14.34
CA GLY A 15 -2.79 25.61 -13.68
C GLY A 15 -3.32 24.21 -13.52
N VAL A 16 -2.97 23.34 -14.46
CA VAL A 16 -3.03 21.90 -14.29
C VAL A 16 -2.16 21.66 -13.05
N LEU A 17 -2.80 21.53 -11.89
CA LEU A 17 -2.22 20.83 -10.77
C LEU A 17 -2.02 19.40 -11.28
N CYS A 18 -0.89 19.19 -11.95
CA CYS A 18 -0.37 17.88 -12.17
C CYS A 18 -0.13 17.37 -10.75
N CYS A 19 -1.01 16.49 -10.25
CA CYS A 19 -0.73 15.71 -9.06
C CYS A 19 0.62 15.05 -9.35
N GLN A 20 1.69 15.59 -8.78
CA GLN A 20 2.99 14.97 -8.90
C GLN A 20 2.82 13.60 -8.25
N SER A 21 2.91 12.54 -9.04
CA SER A 21 3.01 11.19 -8.49
C SER A 21 4.21 11.19 -7.56
N SER A 22 3.93 11.16 -6.26
CA SER A 22 4.95 11.04 -5.23
C SER A 22 5.61 9.67 -5.41
N PHE A 23 6.85 9.65 -5.88
CA PHE A 23 7.63 8.42 -5.95
C PHE A 23 8.22 8.13 -4.58
N ILE A 24 8.13 6.87 -4.16
CA ILE A 24 8.82 6.37 -2.99
C ILE A 24 10.22 6.00 -3.46
N ASP A 25 11.18 6.85 -3.12
CA ASP A 25 12.57 6.57 -3.41
C ASP A 25 13.13 5.66 -2.33
N LEU A 26 13.45 4.42 -2.71
CA LEU A 26 14.08 3.43 -1.84
C LEU A 26 15.60 3.68 -1.80
N GLU A 27 16.01 4.94 -1.64
CA GLU A 27 17.42 5.30 -1.56
C GLU A 27 17.98 4.92 -0.19
N SER A 28 18.69 3.80 -0.11
CA SER A 28 19.83 3.74 0.82
C SER A 28 21.01 4.41 0.13
N LYS A 29 21.41 5.58 0.62
CA LYS A 29 22.65 6.27 0.20
C LYS A 29 23.79 5.25 0.04
N GLY A 30 24.18 4.97 -1.20
CA GLY A 30 25.37 4.19 -1.52
C GLY A 30 25.19 2.76 -2.05
N SER A 31 23.98 2.24 -2.29
CA SER A 31 23.83 0.92 -2.92
C SER A 31 23.33 1.03 -4.36
N ASN A 32 24.12 0.51 -5.32
CA ASN A 32 23.70 0.19 -6.69
C ASN A 32 22.63 -0.93 -6.67
N LYS A 33 21.39 -0.60 -6.28
CA LYS A 33 20.28 -1.54 -6.19
C LYS A 33 19.58 -1.65 -7.55
N SER A 34 19.73 -2.80 -8.20
CA SER A 34 19.02 -3.18 -9.44
C SER A 34 17.71 -3.94 -9.19
N SER A 35 17.30 -4.08 -7.93
CA SER A 35 16.11 -4.86 -7.53
C SER A 35 15.47 -4.25 -6.28
N ILE A 36 14.15 -4.45 -6.18
CA ILE A 36 13.35 -4.21 -4.98
C ILE A 36 13.01 -5.55 -4.36
N ARG A 37 13.12 -5.65 -3.03
CA ARG A 37 12.77 -6.85 -2.25
C ARG A 37 11.73 -6.45 -1.22
N PHE A 38 10.67 -7.22 -1.08
CA PHE A 38 9.64 -6.94 -0.08
C PHE A 38 9.07 -8.24 0.47
N LEU A 39 8.52 -8.16 1.67
CA LEU A 39 7.78 -9.26 2.29
C LEU A 39 6.29 -9.04 2.07
N VAL A 40 5.54 -10.13 1.98
CA VAL A 40 4.07 -10.12 1.90
C VAL A 40 3.54 -10.98 3.04
N LEU A 41 2.57 -10.44 3.79
CA LEU A 41 1.93 -11.09 4.92
C LEU A 41 0.43 -10.78 4.89
N GLY A 42 -0.43 -11.78 5.09
CA GLY A 42 -1.87 -11.61 5.30
C GLY A 42 -2.31 -12.41 6.52
N ASP A 43 -3.54 -12.19 7.00
CA ASP A 43 -4.20 -13.07 7.97
C ASP A 43 -3.40 -13.24 9.28
N TRP A 44 -2.82 -12.15 9.79
CA TRP A 44 -1.82 -12.18 10.85
C TRP A 44 -2.33 -11.65 12.20
N GLY A 45 -3.58 -11.17 12.26
CA GLY A 45 -4.12 -10.38 13.36
C GLY A 45 -4.46 -11.07 14.67
N GLY A 46 -3.72 -12.10 15.07
CA GLY A 46 -3.80 -12.71 16.39
C GLY A 46 -5.22 -13.16 16.79
N LEU A 47 -5.64 -12.81 18.01
CA LEU A 47 -6.93 -13.19 18.59
C LEU A 47 -7.60 -11.98 19.28
N PRO A 48 -8.93 -11.95 19.43
CA PRO A 48 -9.62 -10.84 20.08
C PRO A 48 -9.59 -10.87 21.61
N TYR A 49 -9.01 -11.92 22.22
CA TYR A 49 -8.92 -12.08 23.67
C TYR A 49 -7.46 -12.27 24.10
N PRO A 50 -7.09 -11.91 25.34
CA PRO A 50 -5.75 -12.10 25.86
C PRO A 50 -5.24 -13.54 25.64
N PRO A 51 -4.00 -13.73 25.17
CA PRO A 51 -2.93 -12.72 25.06
C PRO A 51 -2.96 -11.87 23.77
N TYR A 52 -4.04 -11.90 22.98
CA TYR A 52 -4.24 -11.19 21.71
C TYR A 52 -3.36 -11.63 20.54
N ILE A 53 -2.58 -12.69 20.75
CA ILE A 53 -1.59 -13.20 19.82
C ILE A 53 -1.70 -14.72 19.68
N THR A 54 -1.12 -15.28 18.63
CA THR A 54 -0.99 -16.73 18.47
C THR A 54 0.47 -17.20 18.42
N PRO A 55 0.75 -18.48 18.74
CA PRO A 55 2.08 -19.05 18.52
C PRO A 55 2.51 -19.02 17.05
N ILE A 56 1.56 -19.16 16.12
CA ILE A 56 1.80 -19.16 14.67
C ILE A 56 2.24 -17.78 14.22
N GLU A 57 1.51 -16.74 14.59
CA GLU A 57 1.87 -15.34 14.34
C GLU A 57 3.29 -15.01 14.82
N LYS A 58 3.64 -15.39 16.06
CA LYS A 58 4.99 -15.21 16.60
C LYS A 58 6.05 -15.99 15.82
N ALA A 59 5.76 -17.21 15.40
CA ALA A 59 6.68 -18.00 14.58
C ALA A 59 6.90 -17.37 13.19
N THR A 60 5.82 -16.88 12.56
CA THR A 60 5.85 -16.16 11.30
C THR A 60 6.67 -14.88 11.42
N ALA A 61 6.45 -14.06 12.45
CA ALA A 61 7.22 -12.85 12.70
C ALA A 61 8.73 -13.13 12.83
N ARG A 62 9.11 -14.21 13.54
CA ARG A 62 10.52 -14.64 13.64
C ARG A 62 11.09 -15.05 12.29
N MET A 63 10.33 -15.78 11.48
CA MET A 63 10.81 -16.22 10.17
C MET A 63 10.91 -15.05 9.19
N MET A 64 9.94 -14.13 9.20
CA MET A 64 10.00 -12.88 8.44
C MET A 64 11.26 -12.08 8.80
N ALA A 65 11.54 -11.90 10.09
CA ALA A 65 12.72 -11.18 10.56
C ALA A 65 14.02 -11.84 10.11
N LYS A 66 14.10 -13.17 10.17
CA LYS A 66 15.25 -13.93 9.68
C LYS A 66 15.43 -13.75 8.17
N THR A 67 14.36 -13.89 7.39
CA THR A 67 14.39 -13.69 5.93
C THR A 67 14.82 -12.27 5.57
N ALA A 68 14.23 -11.24 6.20
CA ALA A 68 14.62 -9.84 5.98
C ALA A 68 16.09 -9.58 6.37
N SER A 69 16.59 -10.19 7.45
CA SER A 69 17.99 -10.04 7.85
C SER A 69 18.96 -10.73 6.88
N GLN A 70 18.56 -11.86 6.26
CA GLN A 70 19.44 -12.64 5.38
C GLN A 70 19.39 -12.15 3.94
N MET A 71 18.20 -11.78 3.45
CA MET A 71 17.95 -11.44 2.05
C MET A 71 17.73 -9.95 1.83
N GLY A 72 17.51 -9.16 2.89
CA GLY A 72 17.07 -7.77 2.78
C GLY A 72 15.58 -7.66 2.44
N ALA A 73 14.93 -6.63 2.97
CA ALA A 73 13.60 -6.20 2.58
C ALA A 73 13.55 -4.68 2.62
N ASP A 74 13.01 -4.07 1.57
CA ASP A 74 12.84 -2.63 1.42
C ASP A 74 11.50 -2.18 2.05
N PHE A 75 10.48 -3.03 2.05
CA PHE A 75 9.19 -2.82 2.72
C PHE A 75 8.43 -4.13 2.96
N ILE A 76 7.29 -4.02 3.65
CA ILE A 76 6.34 -5.12 3.90
C ILE A 76 4.96 -4.73 3.37
N LEU A 77 4.29 -5.64 2.67
CA LEU A 77 2.88 -5.52 2.29
C LEU A 77 2.05 -6.37 3.26
N ALA A 78 1.19 -5.71 4.05
CA ALA A 78 0.23 -6.38 4.93
C ALA A 78 -1.15 -6.40 4.26
N LEU A 79 -1.55 -7.60 3.81
CA LEU A 79 -2.72 -7.85 2.97
C LEU A 79 -4.02 -8.02 3.76
N GLY A 80 -4.20 -7.29 4.86
CA GLY A 80 -5.45 -7.32 5.61
C GLY A 80 -5.60 -8.50 6.57
N ASP A 81 -6.75 -8.48 7.25
CA ASP A 81 -7.02 -9.26 8.46
C ASP A 81 -5.92 -9.03 9.51
N ASN A 82 -5.62 -7.74 9.69
CA ASN A 82 -4.60 -7.24 10.61
C ASN A 82 -4.99 -7.51 12.06
N PHE A 83 -6.28 -7.74 12.31
CA PHE A 83 -6.88 -7.67 13.62
C PHE A 83 -8.15 -8.54 13.75
N TYR A 84 -7.99 -9.82 14.10
CA TYR A 84 -9.12 -10.76 14.25
C TYR A 84 -9.94 -10.55 15.52
N TYR A 85 -11.26 -10.77 15.54
CA TYR A 85 -12.18 -11.04 14.43
C TYR A 85 -13.05 -9.83 14.07
N LYS A 86 -12.94 -8.71 14.80
CA LYS A 86 -13.76 -7.51 14.61
C LYS A 86 -12.90 -6.24 14.65
N GLY A 87 -11.71 -6.32 14.06
CA GLY A 87 -10.80 -5.18 13.99
C GLY A 87 -10.42 -4.64 15.35
N VAL A 88 -10.14 -3.34 15.38
CA VAL A 88 -9.92 -2.53 16.58
C VAL A 88 -11.14 -1.64 16.84
N THR A 89 -11.30 -1.17 18.08
CA THR A 89 -12.39 -0.27 18.46
C THR A 89 -12.12 1.19 18.11
N ASP A 90 -10.92 1.66 18.45
CA ASP A 90 -10.46 3.03 18.28
C ASP A 90 -8.93 3.11 18.19
N VAL A 91 -8.41 4.30 17.95
CA VAL A 91 -6.98 4.55 17.73
C VAL A 91 -6.09 4.23 18.94
N ASN A 92 -6.65 4.09 20.15
CA ASN A 92 -5.93 3.74 21.37
C ASN A 92 -6.15 2.28 21.79
N ASP A 93 -6.73 1.45 20.91
CA ASP A 93 -6.94 0.03 21.18
C ASP A 93 -5.60 -0.65 21.53
N PRO A 94 -5.49 -1.34 22.68
CA PRO A 94 -4.24 -1.96 23.13
C PRO A 94 -3.70 -3.01 22.15
N ARG A 95 -4.53 -3.53 21.24
CA ARG A 95 -4.10 -4.53 20.27
C ARG A 95 -3.10 -4.00 19.26
N PHE A 96 -3.07 -2.70 18.98
CA PHE A 96 -1.97 -2.12 18.21
C PHE A 96 -0.62 -2.40 18.86
N GLN A 97 -0.53 -2.25 20.19
CA GLN A 97 0.70 -2.55 20.90
C GLN A 97 0.94 -4.06 20.96
N VAL A 98 -0.04 -4.83 21.41
CA VAL A 98 0.16 -6.25 21.76
C VAL A 98 0.28 -7.16 20.55
N THR A 99 -0.57 -6.98 19.53
CA THR A 99 -0.63 -7.84 18.34
C THR A 99 0.33 -7.38 17.25
N PHE A 100 0.67 -6.09 17.21
CA PHE A 100 1.58 -5.56 16.18
C PHE A 100 2.94 -5.15 16.75
N GLU A 101 2.99 -4.11 17.57
CA GLU A 101 4.28 -3.51 17.99
C GLU A 101 5.18 -4.48 18.78
N ASP A 102 4.58 -5.27 19.68
CA ASP A 102 5.27 -6.24 20.56
C ASP A 102 5.61 -7.56 19.85
N VAL A 103 4.98 -7.84 18.71
CA VAL A 103 5.22 -9.05 17.92
C VAL A 103 6.33 -8.81 16.90
N TYR A 104 6.26 -7.70 16.15
CA TYR A 104 7.20 -7.38 15.07
C TYR A 104 8.31 -6.43 15.56
N THR A 105 9.06 -6.90 16.56
CA THR A 105 10.04 -6.08 17.29
C THR A 105 11.43 -6.02 16.65
N GLN A 106 11.74 -6.93 15.73
CA GLN A 106 13.09 -7.08 15.18
C GLN A 106 13.50 -5.90 14.28
N ASP A 107 14.75 -5.47 14.36
CA ASP A 107 15.27 -4.33 13.56
C ASP A 107 15.14 -4.55 12.05
N SER A 108 15.28 -5.79 11.58
CA SER A 108 15.08 -6.16 10.18
C SER A 108 13.64 -5.99 9.69
N LEU A 109 12.68 -5.83 10.61
CA LEU A 109 11.27 -5.53 10.33
C LEU A 109 10.90 -4.06 10.62
N ASN A 110 11.85 -3.25 11.10
CA ASN A 110 11.68 -1.81 11.29
C ASN A 110 11.86 -1.05 9.96
N ILE A 111 11.16 -1.51 8.94
CA ILE A 111 11.09 -0.96 7.58
C ILE A 111 9.65 -0.48 7.33
N PRO A 112 9.35 0.26 6.25
CA PRO A 112 7.98 0.67 5.93
C PRO A 112 7.05 -0.54 5.78
N TRP A 113 5.88 -0.51 6.43
CA TRP A 113 4.78 -1.42 6.06
C TRP A 113 3.68 -0.65 5.37
N TYR A 114 3.16 -1.24 4.30
CA TYR A 114 2.01 -0.78 3.56
C TYR A 114 0.86 -1.72 3.87
N VAL A 115 -0.12 -1.18 4.58
CA VAL A 115 -1.21 -1.95 5.17
C VAL A 115 -2.48 -1.70 4.38
N ILE A 116 -3.29 -2.74 4.24
CA ILE A 116 -4.68 -2.67 3.82
C ILE A 116 -5.59 -3.40 4.80
N ALA A 117 -6.89 -3.11 4.74
CA ALA A 117 -7.89 -3.73 5.60
C ALA A 117 -8.49 -4.98 4.94
N GLY A 118 -8.64 -6.05 5.73
CA GLY A 118 -9.41 -7.23 5.38
C GLY A 118 -10.83 -7.19 5.94
N ASN A 119 -11.60 -8.25 5.71
CA ASN A 119 -12.99 -8.31 6.15
C ASN A 119 -13.14 -8.22 7.68
N HIS A 120 -12.20 -8.78 8.45
CA HIS A 120 -12.24 -8.66 9.90
C HIS A 120 -11.94 -7.24 10.38
N ASP A 121 -11.11 -6.50 9.65
CA ASP A 121 -10.83 -5.09 9.92
C ASP A 121 -12.06 -4.21 9.64
N HIS A 122 -12.75 -4.46 8.52
CA HIS A 122 -13.99 -3.80 8.12
C HIS A 122 -15.19 -4.14 9.04
N ALA A 123 -15.10 -5.22 9.83
CA ALA A 123 -16.06 -5.51 10.89
C ALA A 123 -15.84 -4.66 12.16
N GLY A 124 -14.65 -4.05 12.30
CA GLY A 124 -14.30 -3.08 13.34
C GLY A 124 -14.20 -1.66 12.79
N ASN A 125 -13.20 -0.93 13.29
CA ASN A 125 -12.96 0.46 12.90
C ASN A 125 -11.68 0.59 12.05
N VAL A 126 -11.83 0.59 10.72
CA VAL A 126 -10.70 0.79 9.78
C VAL A 126 -10.13 2.22 9.87
N LEU A 127 -10.97 3.22 10.14
CA LEU A 127 -10.50 4.59 10.32
C LEU A 127 -9.53 4.69 11.50
N ALA A 128 -9.76 3.95 12.58
CA ALA A 128 -8.81 3.88 13.69
C ALA A 128 -7.44 3.32 13.27
N GLN A 129 -7.38 2.37 12.34
CA GLN A 129 -6.11 1.86 11.80
C GLN A 129 -5.38 2.92 10.95
N ILE A 130 -6.14 3.65 10.12
CA ILE A 130 -5.62 4.78 9.34
C ILE A 130 -5.10 5.88 10.28
N GLU A 131 -5.85 6.25 11.31
CA GLU A 131 -5.43 7.23 12.32
C GLU A 131 -4.22 6.76 13.13
N TYR A 132 -4.15 5.47 13.46
CA TYR A 132 -3.00 4.90 14.16
C TYR A 132 -1.72 5.04 13.33
N SER A 133 -1.82 4.92 12.00
CA SER A 133 -0.67 5.07 11.12
C SER A 133 -0.01 6.45 11.20
N GLN A 134 -0.79 7.49 11.52
CA GLN A 134 -0.31 8.86 11.71
C GLN A 134 0.31 9.08 13.09
N LYS A 135 -0.04 8.25 14.08
CA LYS A 135 0.46 8.33 15.46
C LYS A 135 1.71 7.49 15.70
N SER A 136 1.86 6.35 15.03
CA SER A 136 2.96 5.44 15.35
C SER A 136 4.33 6.06 15.06
N LYS A 137 5.24 5.87 16.01
CA LYS A 137 6.61 6.37 15.94
C LYS A 137 7.49 5.48 15.06
N ARG A 138 7.10 4.24 14.80
CA ARG A 138 7.90 3.30 14.00
C ARG A 138 7.53 3.41 12.52
N CYS A 139 8.55 3.26 11.66
CA CYS A 139 8.39 3.24 10.22
C CYS A 139 7.39 2.15 9.77
N CYS A 140 7.29 1.06 10.54
CA CYS A 140 6.42 -0.07 10.25
C CYS A 140 4.93 0.21 10.35
N ALA A 141 4.47 1.27 11.02
CA ALA A 141 3.03 1.56 11.08
C ALA A 141 2.61 2.77 10.23
N ARG A 142 3.54 3.48 9.56
CA ARG A 142 3.25 4.80 8.98
C ARG A 142 2.49 4.83 7.66
N ASN A 143 2.24 3.68 7.00
CA ASN A 143 1.67 3.71 5.65
C ASN A 143 0.35 2.94 5.56
N PHE A 144 -0.70 3.55 6.11
CA PHE A 144 -2.09 3.23 5.77
C PHE A 144 -2.85 4.54 5.51
N PRO A 145 -2.60 5.22 4.37
CA PRO A 145 -3.10 6.58 4.13
C PRO A 145 -4.60 6.64 3.84
N TYR A 146 -5.15 5.59 3.24
CA TYR A 146 -6.55 5.49 2.85
C TYR A 146 -6.93 4.03 2.61
N TYR A 147 -8.22 3.74 2.46
CA TYR A 147 -8.75 2.39 2.18
C TYR A 147 -8.07 1.73 0.98
N TYR A 148 -7.86 2.48 -0.09
CA TYR A 148 -7.12 2.06 -1.28
C TYR A 148 -6.14 3.17 -1.68
N TYR A 149 -4.96 2.80 -2.17
CA TYR A 149 -3.93 3.76 -2.54
C TYR A 149 -2.95 3.18 -3.55
N GLU A 150 -2.25 4.08 -4.24
CA GLU A 150 -1.17 3.76 -5.17
C GLU A 150 0.19 3.95 -4.49
N MET A 151 1.13 3.08 -4.83
CA MET A 151 2.55 3.23 -4.49
C MET A 151 3.37 3.15 -5.77
N ASN A 152 4.28 4.10 -5.93
CA ASN A 152 5.16 4.15 -7.09
C ASN A 152 6.61 4.01 -6.64
N PHE A 153 7.25 2.92 -7.05
CA PHE A 153 8.65 2.64 -6.76
C PHE A 153 9.52 2.82 -8.00
N ARG A 154 10.73 3.34 -7.80
CA ARG A 154 11.75 3.43 -8.84
C ARG A 154 12.84 2.40 -8.57
N ILE A 155 13.26 1.70 -9.62
CA ILE A 155 14.41 0.80 -9.57
C ILE A 155 15.57 1.51 -10.28
N PRO A 156 16.59 1.99 -9.55
CA PRO A 156 17.78 2.57 -10.18
C PRO A 156 18.48 1.52 -11.07
N GLN A 157 18.85 1.90 -12.29
CA GLN A 157 19.74 1.08 -13.13
C GLN A 157 21.16 1.64 -13.07
N ASN A 158 22.16 0.75 -13.05
CA ASN A 158 23.56 1.15 -13.07
C ASN A 158 23.88 1.90 -14.36
N GLY A 159 24.44 3.10 -14.22
CA GLY A 159 24.84 3.94 -15.35
C GLY A 159 25.92 3.30 -16.21
N GLN A 160 25.58 3.05 -17.47
CA GLN A 160 26.47 3.09 -18.63
C GLN A 160 25.65 3.59 -19.83
N HIS A 161 25.92 4.85 -20.21
CA HIS A 161 25.63 5.51 -21.49
C HIS A 161 24.16 5.74 -21.91
N SER A 162 23.80 7.02 -21.81
CA SER A 162 23.04 7.87 -22.74
C SER A 162 21.95 7.29 -23.64
N ASP A 163 20.83 8.01 -23.56
CA ASP A 163 19.78 8.24 -24.55
C ASP A 163 18.50 7.38 -24.40
N HIS A 164 17.40 8.11 -24.15
CA HIS A 164 16.01 7.67 -23.96
C HIS A 164 15.63 6.97 -22.64
N HIS A 165 15.07 7.80 -21.75
CA HIS A 165 14.33 7.48 -20.53
C HIS A 165 13.55 6.15 -20.55
N HIS A 166 14.12 5.12 -19.95
CA HIS A 166 13.36 3.99 -19.41
C HIS A 166 13.86 3.73 -17.99
N ALA A 167 13.46 4.58 -17.04
CA ALA A 167 13.57 4.21 -15.64
C ALA A 167 12.64 3.03 -15.39
N GLY A 168 13.10 2.01 -14.68
CA GLY A 168 12.26 0.89 -14.26
C GLY A 168 11.23 1.40 -13.26
N HIS A 169 9.97 1.50 -13.66
CA HIS A 169 8.90 2.00 -12.81
C HIS A 169 8.05 0.81 -12.34
N GLY A 170 7.92 0.63 -11.03
CA GLY A 170 6.95 -0.30 -10.44
C GLY A 170 5.79 0.47 -9.85
N GLY A 171 4.57 0.24 -10.32
CA GLY A 171 3.35 0.75 -9.71
C GLY A 171 2.66 -0.36 -8.94
N CYS A 172 2.20 -0.09 -7.72
CA CYS A 172 1.35 -1.01 -6.98
C CYS A 172 0.03 -0.30 -6.66
N CYS A 173 -1.08 -0.84 -7.16
CA CYS A 173 -2.41 -0.41 -6.78
C CYS A 173 -2.93 -1.38 -5.73
N VAL A 174 -3.34 -0.88 -4.56
CA VAL A 174 -3.86 -1.74 -3.51
C VAL A 174 -5.34 -1.45 -3.29
N GLU A 175 -6.16 -2.49 -3.34
CA GLU A 175 -7.61 -2.40 -3.17
C GLU A 175 -8.04 -3.12 -1.88
N THR A 176 -8.96 -2.51 -1.13
CA THR A 176 -9.70 -3.18 -0.06
C THR A 176 -11.12 -3.43 -0.52
N SER A 177 -11.63 -4.65 -0.34
CA SER A 177 -13.07 -4.91 -0.47
C SER A 177 -13.72 -4.77 0.89
N ASP A 178 -14.67 -3.85 1.01
CA ASP A 178 -15.69 -3.95 2.05
C ASP A 178 -16.46 -5.25 1.78
N ASP A 179 -16.33 -6.28 2.62
CA ASP A 179 -17.46 -7.05 3.19
C ASP A 179 -17.20 -8.52 3.61
N PHE A 180 -17.75 -8.87 4.79
CA PHE A 180 -18.53 -10.08 5.18
C PHE A 180 -18.04 -10.97 6.34
N LEU A 181 -19.06 -11.45 7.08
CA LEU A 181 -19.05 -12.51 8.11
C LEU A 181 -19.23 -13.92 7.49
N ASP A 182 -19.55 -13.99 6.19
CA ASP A 182 -19.82 -15.22 5.45
C ASP A 182 -18.88 -15.28 4.24
N GLN A 183 -18.16 -16.39 4.07
CA GLN A 183 -16.91 -16.55 3.30
C GLN A 183 -16.92 -16.22 1.77
N GLN A 184 -17.97 -15.62 1.20
CA GLN A 184 -17.97 -15.13 -0.19
C GLN A 184 -18.71 -13.80 -0.36
N PRO A 185 -18.12 -12.80 -1.03
CA PRO A 185 -18.76 -11.52 -1.24
C PRO A 185 -19.89 -11.60 -2.26
N LYS A 186 -21.13 -11.30 -1.80
CA LYS A 186 -22.34 -11.33 -2.64
C LYS A 186 -22.58 -10.01 -3.39
N ALA A 187 -22.32 -8.87 -2.73
CA ALA A 187 -22.47 -7.52 -3.28
C ALA A 187 -21.80 -6.51 -2.33
N PRO A 188 -21.33 -5.35 -2.81
CA PRO A 188 -20.80 -4.32 -1.91
C PRO A 188 -21.91 -3.66 -1.07
N ARG A 189 -21.61 -3.31 0.19
CA ARG A 189 -22.46 -2.46 1.07
C ARG A 189 -22.93 -1.17 0.39
N SER A 190 -22.07 -0.58 -0.43
CA SER A 190 -22.38 0.60 -1.21
C SER A 190 -21.88 0.46 -2.64
N GLY A 191 -22.80 0.25 -3.57
CA GLY A 191 -22.47 0.20 -5.00
C GLY A 191 -21.83 1.48 -5.52
N VAL A 192 -22.13 2.64 -4.92
CA VAL A 192 -21.49 3.91 -5.27
C VAL A 192 -20.01 3.91 -4.90
N GLN A 193 -19.66 3.44 -3.68
CA GLN A 193 -18.27 3.38 -3.24
C GLN A 193 -17.48 2.34 -4.04
N ALA A 194 -18.05 1.15 -4.23
CA ALA A 194 -17.45 0.10 -5.04
C ALA A 194 -17.20 0.55 -6.49
N ASN A 195 -18.16 1.25 -7.10
CA ASN A 195 -17.98 1.78 -8.46
C ASN A 195 -16.93 2.91 -8.51
N ARG A 196 -16.85 3.77 -7.49
CA ARG A 196 -15.78 4.79 -7.41
C ARG A 196 -14.40 4.15 -7.33
N GLN A 197 -14.24 3.13 -6.51
CA GLN A 197 -12.99 2.39 -6.38
C GLN A 197 -12.62 1.67 -7.68
N LEU A 198 -13.57 0.96 -8.29
CA LEU A 198 -13.34 0.30 -9.59
C LEU A 198 -12.94 1.28 -10.69
N LEU A 199 -13.58 2.46 -10.75
CA LEU A 199 -13.22 3.51 -11.70
C LEU A 199 -11.84 4.08 -11.41
N TRP A 200 -11.49 4.27 -10.13
CA TRP A 200 -10.15 4.67 -9.73
C TRP A 200 -9.10 3.66 -10.20
N LEU A 201 -9.29 2.36 -9.96
CA LEU A 201 -8.35 1.33 -10.41
C LEU A 201 -8.23 1.28 -11.93
N ARG A 202 -9.35 1.36 -12.66
CA ARG A 202 -9.33 1.42 -14.13
C ARG A 202 -8.53 2.62 -14.64
N ASN A 203 -8.70 3.79 -14.01
CA ASN A 203 -7.96 4.98 -14.38
C ASN A 203 -6.47 4.86 -14.03
N ALA A 204 -6.13 4.37 -12.83
CA ALA A 204 -4.77 4.12 -12.41
C ALA A 204 -4.06 3.18 -13.39
N TRP A 205 -4.73 2.09 -13.78
CA TRP A 205 -4.23 1.15 -14.79
C TRP A 205 -4.03 1.84 -16.14
N ALA A 206 -5.05 2.54 -16.65
CA ALA A 206 -5.00 3.15 -17.99
C ALA A 206 -3.91 4.24 -18.10
N MET A 207 -3.61 4.92 -16.99
CA MET A 207 -2.59 5.97 -16.94
C MET A 207 -1.19 5.44 -16.57
N SER A 208 -1.08 4.20 -16.09
CA SER A 208 0.19 3.66 -15.64
C SER A 208 1.18 3.48 -16.79
N LYS A 209 2.40 3.97 -16.57
CA LYS A 209 3.56 3.76 -17.44
C LYS A 209 4.58 2.81 -16.80
N ALA A 210 4.17 2.09 -15.77
CA ALA A 210 5.03 1.17 -15.05
C ALA A 210 5.38 -0.06 -15.89
N ASP A 211 6.60 -0.57 -15.76
CA ASP A 211 7.01 -1.85 -16.35
C ASP A 211 6.35 -3.03 -15.64
N TYR A 212 6.10 -2.86 -14.34
CA TYR A 212 5.40 -3.83 -13.50
C TYR A 212 4.26 -3.16 -12.76
N LEU A 213 3.06 -3.74 -12.89
CA LEU A 213 1.88 -3.36 -12.11
C LEU A 213 1.55 -4.48 -11.13
N LEU A 214 1.50 -4.16 -9.85
CA LEU A 214 1.12 -5.09 -8.80
C LEU A 214 -0.25 -4.71 -8.27
N VAL A 215 -1.17 -5.68 -8.22
CA VAL A 215 -2.48 -5.52 -7.56
C VAL A 215 -2.55 -6.46 -6.38
N ALA A 216 -2.72 -5.90 -5.19
CA ALA A 216 -2.81 -6.66 -3.94
C ALA A 216 -4.27 -6.70 -3.46
N TRP A 217 -4.74 -7.90 -3.09
CA TRP A 217 -6.11 -8.15 -2.67
C TRP A 217 -6.17 -8.86 -1.31
N PRO A 218 -6.94 -8.34 -0.33
CA PRO A 218 -6.87 -8.86 1.04
C PRO A 218 -7.52 -10.23 1.20
N LEU A 219 -8.67 -10.46 0.54
CA LEU A 219 -9.44 -11.70 0.73
C LEU A 219 -8.79 -12.98 0.19
N SER A 220 -7.77 -12.84 -0.67
CA SER A 220 -7.08 -13.99 -1.25
C SER A 220 -5.67 -14.16 -0.72
N GLY A 221 -5.15 -13.18 0.05
CA GLY A 221 -3.73 -13.10 0.38
C GLY A 221 -2.81 -13.08 -0.86
N MET A 222 -3.36 -12.78 -2.05
CA MET A 222 -2.63 -12.83 -3.32
C MET A 222 -2.21 -11.44 -3.78
N VAL A 223 -1.00 -11.38 -4.33
CA VAL A 223 -0.50 -10.25 -5.12
C VAL A 223 -0.40 -10.70 -6.58
N HIS A 224 -1.13 -10.03 -7.46
CA HIS A 224 -1.03 -10.26 -8.89
C HIS A 224 0.03 -9.33 -9.47
N ILE A 225 1.07 -9.90 -10.08
CA ILE A 225 2.14 -9.16 -10.74
C ILE A 225 1.94 -9.25 -12.25
N LEU A 226 1.74 -8.10 -12.89
CA LEU A 226 1.58 -8.00 -14.33
C LEU A 226 2.76 -7.23 -14.91
N ARG A 227 3.45 -7.84 -15.88
CA ARG A 227 4.49 -7.17 -16.66
C ARG A 227 3.83 -6.47 -17.84
N MET A 228 3.94 -5.15 -17.88
CA MET A 228 3.37 -4.33 -18.95
C MET A 228 4.28 -4.38 -20.18
N GLY A 229 3.69 -4.41 -21.39
CA GLY A 229 4.44 -4.33 -22.65
C GLY A 229 4.96 -5.65 -23.24
N GLN A 230 4.56 -6.81 -22.73
CA GLN A 230 4.70 -8.08 -23.47
C GLN A 230 3.38 -8.37 -24.21
N PRO A 231 3.39 -8.72 -25.51
CA PRO A 231 2.17 -9.16 -26.18
C PRO A 231 1.65 -10.43 -25.49
N THR A 232 0.42 -10.37 -25.00
CA THR A 232 -0.34 -11.56 -24.60
C THR A 232 -0.47 -12.46 -25.82
N VAL A 233 0.31 -13.54 -25.85
CA VAL A 233 0.08 -14.66 -26.75
C VAL A 233 -1.10 -15.42 -26.16
N TYR A 234 -2.25 -15.37 -26.85
CA TYR A 234 -3.41 -16.22 -26.57
C TYR A 234 -3.14 -17.66 -27.01
#